data_AF-A0A453N5A9-F1
#
_entry.id   AF-A0A453N5A9-F1
#
_cell.length_a   1.000
_cell.length_b   1.000
_cell.length_c   1.000
_cell.angle_alpha   90.00
_cell.angle_beta   90.00
_cell.angle_gamma   90.00
#
_symmetry.space_group_name_H-M   'P 1'
#
loop_
_entity.id
_entity.type
_entity.pdbx_description
1 polymer ?
#
loop_
_entity_poly.entity_id
_entity_poly.type
_entity_poly.pdbx_seq_one_letter_code
_entity_poly.pdbx_strand_id
1 'polypeptide(L)'
;MRTVREKADLLSDSQRIKYTIETFTKGIPDARTYLDTLQQLRKKSGLIDDMGIEDMMMEALEKVEKDIKKPLLRSDKKNMGLLLAEFDKINKKLGIRKEDLPKIEENLEMELAKAELTELKKEVVEAMEGQLKREEFKDEAMPDVRKLDIRNFL
;
A
#
# COMPACT_ATOMS: atom_id res chain seq x y z
N MET A 1 -9.23 9.04 -17.39
CA MET A 1 -10.38 8.11 -17.38
C MET A 1 -10.52 7.63 -15.95
N ARG A 2 -11.67 7.78 -15.28
CA ARG A 2 -11.80 7.31 -13.89
C ARG A 2 -11.76 5.79 -13.83
N THR A 3 -10.97 5.22 -12.92
CA THR A 3 -10.86 3.76 -12.76
C THR A 3 -12.20 3.18 -12.28
N VAL A 4 -12.46 1.89 -12.51
CA VAL A 4 -13.69 1.22 -12.03
C VAL A 4 -13.86 1.39 -10.52
N ARG A 5 -12.76 1.36 -9.77
CA ARG A 5 -12.66 1.67 -8.34
C ARG A 5 -13.22 3.06 -7.99
N GLU A 6 -12.76 4.11 -8.68
CA GLU A 6 -13.20 5.49 -8.45
C GLU A 6 -14.69 5.68 -8.78
N LYS A 7 -15.23 4.92 -9.73
CA LYS A 7 -16.68 4.93 -10.03
C LYS A 7 -17.51 4.22 -8.95
N ALA A 8 -16.91 3.28 -8.23
CA ALA A 8 -17.53 2.52 -7.14
C ALA A 8 -17.31 3.14 -5.75
N ASP A 9 -16.72 4.34 -5.68
CA ASP A 9 -16.39 5.06 -4.43
C ASP A 9 -15.52 4.23 -3.45
N LEU A 10 -14.66 3.37 -4.00
CA LEU A 10 -13.76 2.53 -3.22
C LEU A 10 -12.41 3.23 -3.00
N LEU A 11 -11.86 3.11 -1.79
CA LEU A 11 -10.54 3.64 -1.45
C LEU A 11 -9.44 2.92 -2.26
N SER A 12 -8.45 3.68 -2.74
CA SER A 12 -7.18 3.10 -3.19
C SER A 12 -6.41 2.48 -2.05
N ASP A 13 -5.43 1.61 -2.33
CA ASP A 13 -4.61 1.03 -1.27
C ASP A 13 -3.75 2.08 -0.58
N SER A 14 -3.24 3.11 -1.28
CA SER A 14 -2.62 4.26 -0.62
C SER A 14 -3.57 4.97 0.35
N GLN A 15 -4.83 5.15 -0.03
CA GLN A 15 -5.84 5.74 0.85
C GLN A 15 -6.15 4.85 2.05
N ARG A 16 -6.22 3.52 1.87
CA ARG A 16 -6.40 2.54 2.96
C ARG A 16 -5.21 2.53 3.92
N ILE A 17 -3.98 2.58 3.39
CA ILE A 17 -2.75 2.69 4.17
C ILE A 17 -2.78 3.97 5.01
N LYS A 18 -3.09 5.12 4.37
CA LYS A 18 -3.22 6.40 5.06
C LYS A 18 -4.27 6.35 6.16
N TYR A 19 -5.47 5.83 5.87
CA TYR A 19 -6.55 5.70 6.84
C TYR A 19 -6.15 4.81 8.03
N THR A 20 -5.44 3.72 7.77
CA THR A 20 -4.94 2.81 8.81
C THR A 20 -3.92 3.53 9.70
N ILE A 21 -2.93 4.19 9.11
CA ILE A 21 -1.93 4.97 9.86
C ILE A 21 -2.62 6.02 10.73
N GLU A 22 -3.53 6.82 10.16
CA GLU A 22 -4.24 7.87 10.88
C GLU A 22 -5.07 7.30 12.04
N THR A 23 -5.73 6.16 11.83
CA THR A 23 -6.55 5.50 12.86
C THR A 23 -5.71 5.03 14.04
N PHE A 24 -4.61 4.33 13.77
CA PHE A 24 -3.77 3.73 14.82
C PHE A 24 -2.80 4.71 15.48
N THR A 25 -2.53 5.85 14.84
CA THR A 25 -1.63 6.88 15.39
C THR A 25 -2.36 8.11 15.93
N LYS A 26 -3.69 8.07 15.94
CA LYS A 26 -4.54 9.14 16.47
C LYS A 26 -4.26 9.33 17.96
N GLY A 27 -3.95 10.57 18.34
CA GLY A 27 -3.72 10.92 19.74
C GLY A 27 -2.31 10.63 20.28
N ILE A 28 -1.43 9.99 19.49
CA ILE A 28 -0.02 9.81 19.88
C ILE A 28 0.71 11.16 19.81
N PRO A 29 1.22 11.71 20.94
CA PRO A 29 1.77 13.06 20.96
C PRO A 29 3.26 13.13 20.61
N ASP A 30 4.05 12.10 20.92
CA ASP A 30 5.49 12.06 20.70
C ASP A 30 5.86 11.28 19.42
N ALA A 31 7.02 11.60 18.85
CA ALA A 31 7.49 11.02 17.60
C ALA A 31 7.97 9.57 17.78
N ARG A 32 8.52 9.20 18.93
CA ARG A 32 9.04 7.85 19.19
C ARG A 32 7.92 6.82 19.16
N THR A 33 6.90 7.01 20.00
CA THR A 33 5.72 6.14 20.05
C THR A 33 5.03 6.08 18.69
N TYR A 34 5.03 7.18 17.94
CA TYR A 34 4.49 7.21 16.58
C TYR A 34 5.27 6.31 15.63
N LEU A 35 6.61 6.40 15.60
CA LEU A 35 7.45 5.54 14.76
C LEU A 35 7.37 4.07 15.15
N ASP A 36 7.38 3.77 16.45
CA ASP A 36 7.21 2.40 16.96
C ASP A 36 5.86 1.81 16.53
N THR A 37 4.79 2.61 16.58
CA THR A 37 3.47 2.19 16.11
C THR A 37 3.47 1.92 14.61
N LEU A 38 4.13 2.76 13.80
CA LEU A 38 4.28 2.51 12.37
C LEU A 38 5.05 1.22 12.09
N GLN A 39 6.14 0.96 12.81
CA GLN A 39 6.90 -0.28 12.69
C GLN A 39 6.02 -1.51 13.03
N GLN A 40 5.22 -1.44 14.09
CA GLN A 40 4.29 -2.52 14.43
C GLN A 40 3.23 -2.76 13.35
N LEU A 41 2.70 -1.68 12.75
CA LEU A 41 1.75 -1.79 11.64
C LEU A 41 2.38 -2.47 10.43
N ARG A 42 3.60 -2.09 10.05
CA ARG A 42 4.34 -2.72 8.94
C ARG A 42 4.58 -4.21 9.18
N LYS A 43 5.05 -4.58 10.38
CA LYS A 43 5.24 -5.98 10.79
C LYS A 43 3.95 -6.78 10.71
N LYS A 44 2.82 -6.24 11.20
CA LYS A 44 1.51 -6.90 11.12
C LYS A 44 1.01 -7.08 9.68
N SER A 45 1.37 -6.18 8.79
CA SER A 45 1.07 -6.26 7.36
C SER A 45 2.06 -7.11 6.57
N GLY A 46 3.04 -7.74 7.22
CA GLY A 46 4.07 -8.55 6.55
C GLY A 46 5.09 -7.73 5.75
N LEU A 47 5.17 -6.42 5.96
CA LEU A 47 6.17 -5.55 5.33
C LEU A 47 7.46 -5.60 6.14
N ILE A 48 8.42 -6.40 5.68
CA ILE A 48 9.72 -6.59 6.33
C ILE A 48 10.66 -5.46 5.88
N ASP A 49 11.38 -4.88 6.84
CA ASP A 49 12.40 -3.85 6.57
C ASP A 49 13.77 -4.48 6.28
N ASP A 50 13.92 -5.04 5.08
CA ASP A 50 15.18 -5.68 4.66
C ASP A 50 16.34 -4.69 4.49
N MET A 51 16.04 -3.39 4.42
CA MET A 51 17.01 -2.33 4.18
C MET A 51 17.45 -1.60 5.47
N GLY A 52 16.89 -1.98 6.64
CA GLY A 52 17.19 -1.34 7.93
C GLY A 52 16.79 0.13 8.01
N ILE A 53 15.79 0.56 7.23
CA ILE A 53 15.31 1.95 7.18
C ILE A 53 14.71 2.36 8.52
N GLU A 54 13.97 1.47 9.18
CA GLU A 54 13.33 1.73 10.47
C GLU A 54 14.37 2.00 11.55
N ASP A 55 15.47 1.25 11.56
CA ASP A 55 16.59 1.48 12.47
C ASP A 55 17.25 2.84 12.20
N MET A 56 17.51 3.17 10.92
CA MET A 56 18.04 4.49 10.54
C MET A 56 17.11 5.64 10.95
N MET A 57 15.79 5.45 10.87
CA MET A 57 14.81 6.44 11.31
C MET A 57 14.81 6.63 12.83
N MET A 58 14.94 5.54 13.59
CA MET A 58 15.02 5.59 15.05
C MET A 58 16.33 6.22 15.53
N GLU A 59 17.46 5.92 14.88
CA GLU A 59 18.75 6.57 15.13
C GLU A 59 18.69 8.09 14.87
N ALA A 60 18.02 8.49 13.77
CA ALA A 60 17.81 9.91 13.46
C ALA A 60 16.96 10.60 14.53
N LEU A 61 15.90 9.95 15.01
CA LEU A 61 15.08 10.45 16.11
C LEU A 61 15.91 10.58 17.40
N GLU A 62 16.68 9.55 17.76
CA GLU A 62 17.55 9.57 18.94
C GLU A 62 18.54 10.74 18.93
N LYS A 63 19.12 11.02 17.76
CA LYS A 63 20.03 12.16 17.59
C LYS A 63 19.31 13.48 17.88
N VAL A 64 18.12 13.68 17.32
CA VAL A 64 17.33 14.90 17.56
C VAL A 64 16.93 15.00 19.03
N GLU A 65 16.46 13.91 19.65
CA GLU A 65 16.09 13.89 21.07
C GLU A 65 17.27 14.19 22.00
N LYS A 66 18.47 13.69 21.69
CA LYS A 66 19.71 14.01 22.41
C LYS A 66 20.06 15.49 22.29
N ASP A 67 19.94 16.07 21.10
CA ASP A 67 20.25 17.49 20.85
C ASP A 67 19.27 18.41 21.59
N ILE A 68 17.97 18.08 21.61
CA ILE A 68 16.94 18.89 22.30
C ILE A 68 16.79 18.54 23.79
N LYS A 69 17.44 17.48 24.26
CA LYS A 69 17.44 16.97 25.64
C LYS A 69 16.05 16.66 26.21
N LYS A 70 15.11 16.31 25.34
CA LYS A 70 13.72 15.95 25.69
C LYS A 70 13.11 15.06 24.60
N PRO A 71 12.06 14.30 24.90
CA PRO A 71 11.30 13.59 23.88
C PRO A 71 10.75 14.56 22.82
N LEU A 72 10.80 14.14 21.56
CA LEU A 72 10.31 14.98 20.46
C LEU A 72 8.78 14.89 20.34
N LEU A 73 8.09 16.01 20.57
CA LEU A 73 6.64 16.10 20.36
C LEU A 73 6.33 16.36 18.88
N ARG A 74 5.32 15.68 18.34
CA ARG A 74 4.83 15.87 16.96
C ARG A 74 4.26 17.26 16.71
N SER A 75 3.83 17.96 17.77
CA SER A 75 3.37 19.35 17.70
C SER A 75 4.51 20.37 17.62
N ASP A 76 5.75 19.98 17.93
CA ASP A 76 6.93 20.83 17.89
C ASP A 76 7.45 20.98 16.45
N LYS A 77 6.82 21.89 15.69
CA LYS A 77 7.14 22.13 14.27
C LYS A 77 8.63 22.39 14.02
N LYS A 78 9.31 23.07 14.95
CA LYS A 78 10.73 23.44 14.80
C LYS A 78 11.61 22.19 14.87
N ASN A 79 11.45 21.39 15.92
CA ASN A 79 12.29 20.21 16.12
C ASN A 79 11.88 19.04 15.21
N MET A 80 10.61 18.95 14.83
CA MET A 80 10.16 18.05 13.77
C MET A 80 10.83 18.37 12.43
N GLY A 81 11.11 19.65 12.14
CA GLY A 81 11.89 20.04 10.97
C GLY A 81 13.30 19.44 10.95
N LEU A 82 13.95 19.32 12.12
CA LEU A 82 15.26 18.67 12.25
C LEU A 82 15.18 17.18 11.93
N LEU A 83 14.15 16.49 12.45
CA LEU A 83 13.93 15.08 12.17
C LEU A 83 13.66 14.84 10.68
N LEU A 84 12.79 15.64 10.06
CA LEU A 84 12.50 15.54 8.63
C LEU A 84 13.74 15.77 7.77
N ALA A 85 14.64 16.67 8.18
CA ALA A 85 15.91 16.89 7.48
C ALA A 85 16.85 15.68 7.58
N GLU A 86 16.87 14.95 8.69
CA GLU A 86 17.61 13.68 8.79
C GLU A 86 16.97 12.59 7.92
N PHE A 87 15.64 12.49 7.89
CA PHE A 87 14.92 11.58 6.98
C PHE A 87 15.21 11.87 5.50
N ASP A 88 15.28 13.15 5.12
CA ASP A 88 15.63 13.51 3.74
C ASP A 88 17.06 13.10 3.36
N LYS A 89 18.00 13.05 4.32
CA LYS A 89 19.35 12.50 4.07
C LYS A 89 19.30 10.98 3.89
N ILE A 90 18.50 10.28 4.69
CA ILE A 90 18.29 8.83 4.57
C ILE A 90 17.69 8.53 3.19
N ASN A 91 16.62 9.22 2.81
CA ASN A 91 15.97 9.07 1.50
C ASN A 91 16.96 9.27 0.34
N LYS A 92 17.79 10.32 0.40
CA LYS A 92 18.85 10.56 -0.60
C LYS A 92 19.86 9.42 -0.70
N LYS A 93 20.28 8.84 0.43
CA LYS A 93 21.20 7.68 0.44
C LYS A 93 20.56 6.45 -0.19
N LEU A 94 19.26 6.26 0.00
CA LEU A 94 18.50 5.14 -0.52
C LEU A 94 18.00 5.35 -1.96
N GLY A 95 18.26 6.51 -2.56
CA GLY A 95 17.73 6.85 -3.88
C GLY A 95 16.22 7.07 -3.91
N ILE A 96 15.58 7.26 -2.76
CA ILE A 96 14.14 7.50 -2.63
C ILE A 96 13.86 8.98 -2.87
N ARG A 97 12.95 9.25 -3.81
CA ARG A 97 12.50 10.61 -4.16
C ARG A 97 11.00 10.73 -3.93
N LYS A 98 10.57 11.74 -3.20
CA LYS A 98 9.13 11.96 -2.91
C LYS A 98 8.35 12.25 -4.18
N GLU A 99 9.03 12.81 -5.19
CA GLU A 99 8.49 13.14 -6.50
C GLU A 99 8.10 11.88 -7.31
N ASP A 100 8.70 10.74 -7.00
CA ASP A 100 8.35 9.46 -7.64
C ASP A 100 7.11 8.80 -7.02
N LEU A 101 6.63 9.29 -5.87
CA LEU A 101 5.51 8.68 -5.14
C LEU A 101 4.25 8.51 -6.02
N PRO A 102 3.78 9.51 -6.80
CA PRO A 102 2.60 9.33 -7.65
C PRO A 102 2.75 8.19 -8.66
N LYS A 103 3.96 8.01 -9.22
CA LYS A 103 4.24 6.92 -10.16
C LYS A 103 4.31 5.57 -9.47
N ILE A 104 4.85 5.51 -8.26
CA ILE A 104 4.86 4.29 -7.44
C ILE A 104 3.42 3.88 -7.10
N GLU A 105 2.56 4.83 -6.73
CA GLU A 105 1.14 4.57 -6.46
C GLU A 105 0.41 4.03 -7.70
N GLU A 106 0.60 4.66 -8.86
CA GLU A 106 0.00 4.19 -10.12
C GLU A 106 0.47 2.77 -10.48
N ASN A 107 1.76 2.49 -10.35
CA ASN A 107 2.31 1.16 -10.61
C ASN A 107 1.74 0.12 -9.64
N LEU A 108 1.64 0.44 -8.36
CA LEU A 108 1.06 -0.45 -7.35
C LEU A 108 -0.40 -0.78 -7.67
N GLU A 109 -1.23 0.23 -7.97
CA GLU A 109 -2.63 0.00 -8.36
C GLU A 109 -2.72 -0.89 -9.61
N MET A 110 -1.84 -0.66 -10.59
CA MET A 110 -1.82 -1.45 -11.83
C MET A 110 -1.41 -2.91 -11.59
N GLU A 111 -0.42 -3.16 -10.73
CA GLU A 111 0.02 -4.50 -10.37
C GLU A 111 -1.06 -5.28 -9.61
N LEU A 112 -1.72 -4.62 -8.65
CA LEU A 112 -2.85 -5.21 -7.92
C LEU A 112 -4.00 -5.55 -8.86
N ALA A 113 -4.40 -4.63 -9.75
CA ALA A 113 -5.45 -4.89 -10.73
C ALA A 113 -5.12 -6.07 -11.66
N LYS A 114 -3.84 -6.23 -12.06
CA LYS A 114 -3.39 -7.37 -12.86
C LYS A 114 -3.43 -8.69 -12.08
N ALA A 115 -3.04 -8.66 -10.81
CA ALA A 115 -3.08 -9.83 -9.94
C ALA A 115 -4.54 -10.28 -9.70
N GLU A 116 -5.42 -9.35 -9.36
CA GLU A 116 -6.86 -9.60 -9.19
C GLU A 116 -7.49 -10.15 -10.47
N LEU A 117 -7.18 -9.58 -11.63
CA LEU A 117 -7.67 -10.08 -12.92
C LEU A 117 -7.16 -11.51 -13.21
N THR A 118 -5.94 -11.83 -12.80
CA THR A 118 -5.35 -13.15 -13.00
C THR A 118 -6.06 -14.21 -12.15
N GLU A 119 -6.30 -13.92 -10.88
CA GLU A 119 -7.06 -14.81 -9.99
C GLU A 119 -8.52 -14.94 -10.45
N LEU A 120 -9.19 -13.83 -10.78
CA LEU A 120 -10.57 -13.88 -11.29
C LEU A 120 -10.67 -14.74 -12.56
N LYS A 121 -9.71 -14.60 -13.48
CA LYS A 121 -9.68 -15.41 -14.69
C LYS A 121 -9.52 -16.90 -14.35
N LYS A 122 -8.66 -17.23 -13.39
CA LYS A 122 -8.46 -18.60 -12.93
C LYS A 122 -9.74 -19.17 -12.33
N GLU A 123 -10.38 -18.46 -11.41
CA GLU A 123 -11.66 -18.87 -10.79
C GLU A 123 -12.74 -19.13 -11.85
N VAL A 124 -12.87 -18.23 -12.83
CA VAL A 124 -13.86 -18.36 -13.90
C VAL A 124 -13.56 -19.58 -14.79
N VAL A 125 -12.30 -19.79 -15.17
CA VAL A 125 -11.91 -20.96 -15.98
C VAL A 125 -12.17 -22.26 -15.23
N GLU A 126 -11.79 -22.34 -13.95
CA GLU A 126 -12.04 -23.52 -13.11
C GLU A 126 -13.55 -23.81 -13.00
N ALA A 127 -14.37 -22.76 -12.82
CA ALA A 127 -15.83 -22.91 -12.78
C ALA A 127 -16.39 -23.42 -14.12
N MET A 128 -15.93 -22.88 -15.25
CA MET A 128 -16.35 -23.29 -16.59
C MET A 128 -15.95 -24.75 -16.89
N GLU A 129 -14.71 -25.13 -16.57
CA GLU A 129 -14.23 -26.52 -16.68
C GLU A 129 -15.05 -27.48 -15.80
N GLY A 130 -15.47 -27.01 -14.62
CA GLY A 130 -16.39 -27.74 -13.75
C GLY A 130 -17.77 -27.97 -14.39
N GLN A 131 -18.31 -26.96 -15.09
CA GLN A 131 -19.61 -27.07 -15.77
C GLN A 131 -19.57 -28.01 -16.97
N LEU A 132 -18.51 -27.96 -17.79
CA LEU A 132 -18.34 -28.84 -18.97
C LEU A 132 -18.30 -30.33 -18.63
N LYS A 133 -17.96 -30.68 -17.39
CA LYS A 133 -17.94 -32.08 -16.91
C LYS A 133 -19.35 -32.64 -16.66
N ARG A 134 -20.41 -31.82 -16.68
CA ARG A 134 -21.79 -32.28 -16.50
C ARG A 134 -22.33 -32.84 -17.82
N GLU A 135 -23.05 -33.97 -17.75
CA GLU A 135 -23.65 -34.64 -18.92
C GLU A 135 -24.50 -33.70 -19.79
N GLU A 136 -25.19 -32.74 -19.17
CA GLU A 136 -26.02 -31.74 -19.83
C GLU A 136 -25.26 -30.83 -20.81
N PHE A 137 -23.94 -30.66 -20.63
CA PHE A 137 -23.10 -29.72 -21.38
C PHE A 137 -21.94 -30.39 -22.13
N LYS A 138 -21.95 -31.73 -22.22
CA LYS A 138 -20.86 -32.54 -22.80
C LYS A 138 -20.55 -32.23 -24.27
N ASP A 139 -21.56 -31.82 -25.03
CA ASP A 139 -21.45 -31.50 -26.46
C ASP A 139 -21.36 -29.99 -26.73
N GLU A 140 -21.33 -29.16 -25.68
CA GLU A 140 -21.22 -27.71 -25.82
C GLU A 140 -19.75 -27.24 -25.84
N ALA A 141 -19.46 -26.30 -26.72
CA ALA A 141 -18.14 -25.67 -26.78
C ALA A 141 -18.00 -24.62 -25.67
N MET A 142 -16.86 -24.64 -24.97
CA MET A 142 -16.55 -23.63 -23.96
C MET A 142 -16.55 -22.22 -24.58
N PRO A 143 -17.36 -21.28 -24.05
CA PRO A 143 -17.39 -19.92 -24.58
C PRO A 143 -16.11 -19.16 -24.24
N ASP A 144 -15.65 -18.29 -25.15
CA ASP A 144 -14.53 -17.40 -24.89
C ASP A 144 -14.94 -16.31 -23.89
N VAL A 145 -14.36 -16.34 -22.69
CA VAL A 145 -14.61 -15.36 -21.62
C VAL A 145 -14.44 -13.91 -22.07
N ARG A 146 -13.58 -13.61 -23.05
CA ARG A 146 -13.42 -12.25 -23.58
C ARG A 146 -14.63 -11.79 -24.38
N LYS A 147 -15.36 -12.71 -25.00
CA LYS A 147 -16.62 -12.42 -25.71
C LYS A 147 -17.78 -12.19 -24.74
N LEU A 148 -17.69 -12.73 -23.53
CA LEU A 148 -18.70 -12.57 -22.47
C LEU A 148 -18.58 -11.27 -21.66
N ASP A 149 -17.60 -10.41 -21.98
CA ASP A 149 -17.49 -9.10 -21.36
C ASP A 149 -18.77 -8.28 -21.63
N ILE A 150 -19.46 -7.88 -20.56
CA ILE A 150 -20.73 -7.13 -20.65
C ILE A 150 -20.59 -5.84 -21.46
N ARG A 151 -19.37 -5.27 -21.55
CA ARG A 151 -19.08 -4.09 -22.38
C ARG A 151 -19.18 -4.36 -23.88
N ASN A 152 -19.14 -5.62 -24.32
CA ASN A 152 -19.41 -5.99 -25.71
C ASN A 152 -20.91 -6.00 -26.05
N PHE A 153 -21.79 -5.94 -25.03
CA PHE A 153 -23.24 -6.02 -25.15
C PHE A 153 -23.94 -4.69 -24.79
N LEU A 154 -23.19 -3.67 -24.42
CA LEU A 154 -23.64 -2.29 -24.13
C LEU A 154 -23.16 -1.35 -25.24
#